data_AF-A0A6B3HL85-F1
#
_entry.id   AF-A0A6B3HL85-F1
#
_cell.length_a   1.000
_cell.length_b   1.000
_cell.length_c   1.000
_cell.angle_alpha   90.00
_cell.angle_beta   90.00
_cell.angle_gamma   90.00
#
_symmetry.space_group_name_H-M   'P 1'
#
loop_
_entity.id
_entity.type
_entity.pdbx_description
1 polymer ?
#
loop_
_entity_poly.entity_id
_entity_poly.type
_entity_poly.pdbx_seq_one_letter_code
_entity_poly.pdbx_strand_id
1 'polypeptide(L)'
;TIPGLSDWMQDLQQHHWFLVSDIAGIVGGLVTGLSLLTLLALLLIPATWWILWRTSFGLRLRSCGESPVAAETLGVNVYKYKYIAVTISGGLAGLGGAFLAIVATGIYQEGQTGGRGY
;
A
#
# COMPACT_ATOMS: atom_id res chain seq x y z
N THR A 1 14.31 -7.12 5.72
CA THR A 1 15.23 -6.46 4.77
C THR A 1 15.07 -7.12 3.42
N ILE A 2 15.12 -6.38 2.31
CA ILE A 2 15.04 -6.98 0.96
C ILE A 2 16.39 -7.66 0.69
N PRO A 3 16.45 -9.00 0.55
CA PRO A 3 17.70 -9.67 0.18
C PRO A 3 18.02 -9.33 -1.28
N GLY A 4 19.21 -8.82 -1.55
CA GLY A 4 19.72 -8.51 -2.90
C GLY A 4 19.63 -7.05 -3.34
N LEU A 5 18.68 -6.26 -2.83
CA LEU A 5 18.61 -4.81 -3.12
C LEU A 5 19.45 -3.99 -2.14
N SER A 6 19.67 -4.51 -0.93
CA SER A 6 20.66 -3.98 0.03
C SER A 6 22.08 -4.00 -0.54
N ASP A 7 22.43 -5.08 -1.23
CA ASP A 7 23.79 -5.35 -1.70
C ASP A 7 24.09 -4.50 -2.94
N TRP A 8 23.10 -4.33 -3.83
CA TRP A 8 23.18 -3.44 -4.99
C TRP A 8 23.19 -1.95 -4.62
N MET A 9 22.46 -1.55 -3.57
CA MET A 9 22.50 -0.17 -3.08
C MET A 9 23.83 0.17 -2.38
N GLN A 10 24.49 -0.80 -1.73
CA GLN A 10 25.84 -0.62 -1.19
C GLN A 10 26.90 -0.46 -2.31
N ASP A 11 26.75 -1.16 -3.43
CA ASP A 11 27.62 -0.98 -4.61
C ASP A 11 27.43 0.39 -5.29
N LEU A 12 26.19 0.90 -5.36
CA LEU A 12 25.90 2.22 -5.94
C LEU A 12 26.34 3.40 -5.08
N GLN A 13 26.44 3.20 -3.76
CA GLN A 13 26.98 4.21 -2.84
C GLN A 13 28.48 4.51 -3.12
N GLN A 14 29.19 3.60 -3.80
CA GLN A 14 30.59 3.81 -4.19
C GLN A 14 30.77 4.70 -5.43
N HIS A 15 29.69 5.09 -6.13
CA HIS A 15 29.76 6.02 -7.28
C HIS A 15 29.39 7.46 -6.86
N HIS A 16 30.42 8.27 -6.66
CA HIS A 16 30.35 9.69 -6.29
C HIS A 16 29.76 10.59 -7.41
N TRP A 17 28.46 10.48 -7.70
CA TRP A 17 27.75 11.46 -8.53
C TRP A 17 26.98 12.44 -7.63
N PHE A 18 27.51 13.65 -7.50
CA PHE A 18 27.18 14.78 -6.60
C PHE A 18 25.70 15.19 -6.43
N LEU A 19 24.74 14.57 -7.13
CA LEU A 19 23.29 14.79 -6.96
C LEU A 19 22.48 13.49 -6.81
N VAL A 20 22.96 12.39 -7.38
CA VAL A 20 22.34 11.08 -7.28
C VAL A 20 22.71 10.42 -5.95
N SER A 21 23.91 10.69 -5.41
CA SER A 21 24.38 10.13 -4.14
C SER A 21 23.60 10.63 -2.93
N ASP A 22 23.17 11.89 -2.90
CA ASP A 22 22.43 12.45 -1.77
C ASP A 22 20.99 11.96 -1.76
N ILE A 23 20.36 11.89 -2.95
CA ILE A 23 19.03 11.28 -3.11
C ILE A 23 19.10 9.79 -2.81
N ALA A 24 20.13 9.08 -3.28
CA ALA A 24 20.33 7.65 -3.00
C ALA A 24 20.72 7.39 -1.54
N GLY A 25 21.38 8.31 -0.85
CA GLY A 25 21.69 8.21 0.58
C GLY A 25 20.47 8.44 1.46
N ILE A 26 19.59 9.39 1.07
CA ILE A 26 18.31 9.62 1.74
C ILE A 26 17.36 8.44 1.49
N VAL A 27 17.21 8.00 0.23
CA VAL A 27 16.38 6.85 -0.13
C VAL A 27 16.96 5.55 0.44
N GLY A 28 18.28 5.39 0.39
CA GLY A 28 19.01 4.26 0.96
C GLY A 28 18.85 4.19 2.46
N GLY A 29 19.08 5.29 3.18
CA GLY A 29 18.87 5.40 4.63
C GLY A 29 17.41 5.19 5.06
N LEU A 30 16.45 5.61 4.23
CA LEU A 30 15.02 5.32 4.44
C LEU A 30 14.68 3.85 4.19
N VAL A 31 15.42 3.13 3.34
CA VAL A 31 15.14 1.74 2.94
C VAL A 31 15.92 0.72 3.76
N THR A 32 17.14 1.05 4.22
CA THR A 32 17.98 0.21 5.09
C THR A 32 17.40 0.12 6.51
N GLY A 33 16.41 -0.74 6.68
CA GLY A 33 15.71 -0.96 7.95
C GLY A 33 14.21 -1.22 7.79
N LEU A 34 13.65 -0.95 6.61
CA LEU A 34 12.24 -1.21 6.34
C LEU A 34 11.97 -2.69 6.05
N SER A 35 10.84 -3.16 6.58
CA SER A 35 10.29 -4.46 6.18
C SER A 35 9.74 -4.36 4.75
N LEU A 36 9.72 -5.48 4.02
CA LEU A 36 9.09 -5.57 2.70
C LEU A 36 7.62 -5.13 2.75
N LEU A 37 6.94 -5.45 3.86
CA LEU A 37 5.55 -5.06 4.10
C LEU A 37 5.39 -3.54 4.21
N THR A 38 6.35 -2.86 4.86
CA THR A 38 6.34 -1.39 4.98
C THR A 38 6.48 -0.72 3.62
N LEU A 39 7.34 -1.25 2.75
CA LEU A 39 7.50 -0.73 1.39
C LEU A 39 6.25 -0.98 0.54
N LEU A 40 5.63 -2.16 0.66
CA LEU A 40 4.36 -2.45 0.01
C LEU A 40 3.24 -1.49 0.48
N ALA A 41 3.13 -1.26 1.79
CA ALA A 41 2.17 -0.31 2.34
C ALA A 41 2.41 1.12 1.84
N LEU A 42 3.66 1.54 1.76
CA LEU A 42 4.02 2.86 1.22
C LEU A 42 3.66 2.97 -0.27
N LEU A 43 3.87 1.92 -1.05
CA LEU A 43 3.52 1.86 -2.47
C LEU A 43 1.99 1.83 -2.70
N LEU A 44 1.23 1.21 -1.79
CA LEU A 44 -0.23 1.18 -1.87
C LEU A 44 -0.87 2.58 -1.79
N ILE A 45 -0.22 3.55 -1.14
CA ILE A 45 -0.74 4.93 -1.03
C ILE A 45 -0.87 5.59 -2.43
N PRO A 46 0.21 5.79 -3.20
CA PRO A 46 0.09 6.36 -4.54
C PRO A 46 -0.63 5.42 -5.51
N ALA A 47 -0.54 4.10 -5.33
CA ALA A 47 -1.24 3.15 -6.18
C ALA A 47 -2.77 3.25 -6.03
N THR A 48 -3.29 3.33 -4.81
CA THR A 48 -4.73 3.51 -4.56
C THR A 48 -5.23 4.85 -5.08
N TRP A 49 -4.47 5.92 -4.89
CA TRP A 49 -4.77 7.22 -5.50
C TRP A 49 -4.84 7.12 -7.03
N TRP A 50 -3.85 6.51 -7.66
CA TRP A 50 -3.84 6.35 -9.12
C TRP A 50 -5.05 5.54 -9.60
N ILE A 51 -5.32 4.41 -8.96
CA ILE A 51 -6.45 3.54 -9.32
C ILE A 51 -7.77 4.29 -9.18
N LEU A 52 -7.99 5.00 -8.07
CA LEU A 52 -9.26 5.68 -7.82
C LEU A 52 -9.47 6.91 -8.71
N TRP A 53 -8.42 7.70 -8.98
CA TRP A 53 -8.54 8.98 -9.71
C TRP A 53 -8.19 8.93 -11.19
N ARG A 54 -7.34 7.98 -11.63
CA ARG A 54 -6.80 7.94 -13.00
C ARG A 54 -7.34 6.77 -13.83
N THR A 55 -8.14 5.87 -13.25
CA THR A 55 -8.71 4.73 -13.99
C THR A 55 -10.24 4.80 -14.10
N SER A 56 -10.78 4.15 -15.14
CA SER A 56 -12.23 4.01 -15.35
C SER A 56 -12.91 3.19 -14.25
N PHE A 57 -12.21 2.20 -13.68
CA PHE A 57 -12.66 1.45 -12.52
C PHE A 57 -12.91 2.38 -11.33
N GLY A 58 -11.95 3.24 -11.01
CA GLY A 58 -12.05 4.18 -9.88
C GLY A 58 -13.17 5.21 -10.06
N LEU A 59 -13.40 5.67 -11.30
CA LEU A 59 -14.50 6.59 -11.61
C LEU A 59 -15.86 5.93 -11.38
N ARG A 60 -16.03 4.69 -11.87
CA ARG A 60 -17.26 3.89 -11.69
C ARG A 60 -17.49 3.52 -10.23
N LEU A 61 -16.43 3.16 -9.50
CA LEU A 61 -16.52 2.82 -8.09
C LEU A 61 -17.00 4.03 -7.27
N ARG A 62 -16.44 5.22 -7.51
CA ARG A 62 -16.86 6.46 -6.83
C ARG A 62 -18.29 6.86 -7.20
N SER A 63 -18.68 6.75 -8.47
CA SER A 63 -20.07 7.06 -8.88
C SER A 63 -21.09 6.14 -8.21
N CYS A 64 -20.75 4.86 -8.00
CA CYS A 64 -21.59 3.92 -7.26
C CYS A 64 -21.78 4.33 -5.79
N GLY A 65 -20.78 5.00 -5.19
CA GLY A 65 -20.84 5.53 -3.82
C GLY A 65 -21.66 6.81 -3.69
N GLU A 66 -21.58 7.71 -4.68
CA GLU A 66 -22.35 8.97 -4.72
C GLU A 66 -23.83 8.73 -5.02
N SER A 67 -24.13 8.04 -6.14
CA SER A 67 -25.51 7.74 -6.54
C SER A 67 -25.59 6.37 -7.22
N PRO A 68 -25.96 5.31 -6.47
CA PRO A 68 -26.05 3.97 -7.03
C PRO A 68 -27.13 3.89 -8.13
N VAL A 69 -28.26 4.57 -7.95
CA VAL A 69 -29.35 4.56 -8.94
C VAL A 69 -28.89 5.16 -10.27
N ALA A 70 -28.17 6.29 -10.26
CA ALA A 70 -27.66 6.91 -11.48
C ALA A 70 -26.57 6.07 -12.16
N ALA A 71 -25.76 5.35 -11.38
CA ALA A 71 -24.77 4.43 -11.95
C ALA A 71 -25.44 3.22 -12.65
N GLU A 72 -26.53 2.69 -12.07
CA GLU A 72 -27.28 1.58 -12.67
C GLU A 72 -27.97 1.97 -13.98
N THR A 73 -28.53 3.18 -14.08
CA THR A 73 -29.16 3.65 -15.34
C THR A 73 -28.16 3.77 -16.50
N LEU A 74 -26.89 4.01 -16.21
CA LEU A 74 -25.79 4.05 -17.20
C LEU A 74 -25.21 2.64 -17.50
N GLY A 75 -25.83 1.58 -17.00
CA GLY A 75 -25.42 0.20 -17.25
C GLY A 75 -24.25 -0.31 -16.38
N VAL A 76 -23.88 0.43 -15.32
CA VAL A 76 -22.86 -0.02 -14.37
C VAL A 76 -23.49 -0.99 -13.37
N ASN A 77 -22.95 -2.19 -13.24
CA ASN A 77 -23.41 -3.16 -12.25
C ASN A 77 -22.90 -2.79 -10.85
N VAL A 78 -23.66 -1.96 -10.12
CA VAL A 78 -23.29 -1.44 -8.80
C VAL A 78 -23.00 -2.54 -7.79
N TYR A 79 -23.77 -3.64 -7.79
CA TYR A 79 -23.55 -4.77 -6.87
C TYR A 79 -22.14 -5.36 -7.02
N LYS A 80 -21.67 -5.57 -8.25
CA LYS A 80 -20.30 -6.06 -8.49
C LYS A 80 -19.24 -5.11 -7.91
N TYR A 81 -19.39 -3.80 -8.12
CA TYR A 81 -18.44 -2.82 -7.58
C TYR A 81 -18.47 -2.77 -6.05
N LYS A 82 -19.64 -2.91 -5.42
CA LYS A 82 -19.76 -3.00 -3.95
C LYS A 82 -19.04 -4.23 -3.39
N TYR A 83 -19.20 -5.40 -4.01
CA TYR A 83 -18.51 -6.61 -3.57
C TYR A 83 -17.00 -6.50 -3.75
N ILE A 84 -16.53 -5.97 -4.88
CA ILE A 84 -15.10 -5.73 -5.09
C ILE A 84 -14.56 -4.76 -4.04
N ALA A 85 -15.28 -3.67 -3.74
CA ALA A 85 -14.86 -2.68 -2.78
C ALA A 85 -14.72 -3.26 -1.36
N VAL A 86 -15.70 -4.03 -0.89
CA VAL A 86 -15.65 -4.64 0.45
C VAL A 86 -14.55 -5.69 0.55
N THR A 87 -14.34 -6.50 -0.49
CA THR A 87 -13.25 -7.48 -0.51
C THR A 87 -11.88 -6.82 -0.49
N ILE A 88 -11.68 -5.76 -1.29
CA ILE A 88 -10.42 -4.99 -1.28
C ILE A 88 -10.22 -4.34 0.09
N SER A 89 -11.26 -3.73 0.67
CA SER A 89 -11.18 -3.12 2.00
C SER A 89 -10.78 -4.13 3.07
N GLY A 90 -11.42 -5.30 3.09
CA GLY A 90 -11.07 -6.38 4.03
C GLY A 90 -9.66 -6.91 3.83
N GLY A 91 -9.20 -7.02 2.58
CA GLY A 91 -7.82 -7.41 2.26
C GLY A 91 -6.79 -6.39 2.77
N LEU A 92 -7.06 -5.09 2.59
CA LEU A 92 -6.19 -4.02 3.09
C LEU A 92 -6.18 -3.96 4.63
N ALA A 93 -7.33 -4.12 5.28
CA ALA A 93 -7.41 -4.21 6.74
C ALA A 93 -6.63 -5.43 7.28
N GLY A 94 -6.77 -6.60 6.63
CA GLY A 94 -6.01 -7.80 6.95
C GLY A 94 -4.49 -7.63 6.80
N LEU A 95 -4.03 -6.91 5.77
CA LEU A 95 -2.62 -6.55 5.61
C LEU A 95 -2.12 -5.67 6.77
N GLY A 96 -2.94 -4.75 7.28
CA GLY A 96 -2.64 -3.95 8.47
C GLY A 96 -2.51 -4.79 9.74
N GLY A 97 -3.37 -5.80 9.91
CA GLY A 97 -3.25 -6.78 10.99
C GLY A 97 -1.96 -7.62 10.90
N ALA A 98 -1.62 -8.09 9.70
CA ALA A 98 -0.39 -8.83 9.44
C ALA A 98 0.87 -7.99 9.72
N PHE A 99 0.83 -6.68 9.42
CA PHE A 99 1.91 -5.76 9.76
C PHE A 99 2.20 -5.73 11.27
N LEU A 100 1.16 -5.70 12.10
CA LEU A 100 1.34 -5.67 13.56
C LEU A 100 1.93 -6.98 14.09
N ALA A 101 1.45 -8.12 13.58
CA ALA A 101 1.95 -9.44 13.99
C ALA A 101 3.41 -9.69 13.57
N ILE A 102 3.82 -9.24 12.39
CA ILE A 102 5.12 -9.60 11.80
C ILE A 102 6.18 -8.50 11.98
N VAL A 103 5.79 -7.23 11.86
CA VAL A 103 6.75 -6.11 11.74
C VAL A 103 6.85 -5.30 13.03
N ALA A 104 5.73 -5.04 13.71
CA ALA A 104 5.73 -4.13 14.85
C ALA A 104 6.45 -4.67 16.09
N THR A 105 6.44 -5.99 16.28
CA THR A 105 7.02 -6.65 17.47
C THR A 105 7.96 -7.79 17.13
N GLY A 106 7.89 -8.33 15.90
CA GLY A 106 8.65 -9.50 15.47
C GLY A 106 8.26 -10.82 16.16
N ILE A 107 7.33 -10.77 17.13
CA ILE A 107 6.83 -11.90 17.91
C ILE A 107 5.35 -11.64 18.17
N TYR A 108 4.51 -12.64 17.96
CA TYR A 108 3.09 -12.55 18.29
C TYR A 108 2.92 -12.38 19.81
N GLN A 109 2.19 -11.33 20.22
CA GLN A 109 1.82 -11.08 21.61
C GLN A 109 0.30 -10.99 21.72
N GLU A 110 -0.30 -11.54 22.77
CA GLU A 110 -1.75 -11.42 22.94
C GLU A 110 -2.14 -9.95 23.14
N GLY A 111 -3.20 -9.51 22.46
CA GLY A 111 -3.72 -8.15 22.59
C GLY A 111 -2.95 -7.06 21.84
N GLN A 112 -2.14 -7.36 20.81
CA GLN A 112 -1.36 -6.33 20.07
C GLN A 112 -2.23 -5.22 19.45
N THR A 113 -3.50 -5.52 19.16
CA THR A 113 -4.44 -4.56 18.59
C THR A 113 -4.80 -3.45 19.58
N GLY A 114 -4.62 -3.70 20.88
CA GLY A 114 -4.95 -2.76 21.95
C GLY A 114 -6.41 -2.29 21.94
N GLY A 115 -7.34 -3.10 21.41
CA GLY A 115 -8.75 -2.73 21.26
C GLY A 115 -9.04 -1.78 20.10
N ARG A 116 -8.07 -1.50 19.21
CA ARG A 116 -8.24 -0.57 18.08
C ARG A 116 -8.96 -1.15 16.86
N GLY A 117 -9.29 -2.45 16.90
CA GLY A 117 -9.96 -3.16 15.79
C GLY A 117 -9.10 -3.26 14.52
N TYR A 118 -9.66 -3.88 13.47
CA TYR A 118 -9.25 -3.79 12.05
C TYR A 118 -10.45 -3.91 11.13
#